data_AF-A0A7L1XA44-F1
#
_entry.id   AF-A0A7L1XA44-F1
#
_cell.length_a   1.000
_cell.length_b   1.000
_cell.length_c   1.000
_cell.angle_alpha   90.00
_cell.angle_beta   90.00
_cell.angle_gamma   90.00
#
_symmetry.space_group_name_H-M   'P 1'
#
loop_
_entity.id
_entity.type
_entity.pdbx_description
1 polymer ?
#
loop_
_entity_poly.entity_id
_entity_poly.type
_entity_poly.pdbx_seq_one_letter_code
_entity_poly.pdbx_strand_id
1 'polypeptide(L)'
;TKLARFSSASGSSFRCPTMLKKRVCNTAPASRASLISLYQGFHRGFPVASKPTLPSAVPPAPHPSLLSPAAAFSYHSPGPAELRSTAGGGGGGGSGGLCCFPAASLRSFCGGSTRTGLLRSALTPLRPTSPATGPGRSRDRPSLLSAAILWRHHCSDEVREASRYEQRHNGNMAGRRALHFVFKVGDRGRTARFYRELLGMRVLRHEEFEEGCKASCNGPYDGKWSKTMVGYGPEDNHFVAELTYNYGIGEYRLGNDFLGITLVSGQAVSNAKKMGWPLKEVRTGVFETEAPGGYKFYLEDEEQPKQDPVLKVTLGVSDLQKSVNYWSDLLRMKIYEKDEKNQRALLGYADDQCKLELKAVGGAVDHGTAFGRIAFSCAKEELPKIEALMKKENQKILTPLVSLDTPGKATVQVVILADPDGHEICFVGDEAFRDLSKVDPNGDKLLDDAMAADNSDKWFAEHKRKKASA
;
A
#
# COMPACT_ATOMS: atom_id res chain seq x y z
N THR A 1 22.68 46.69 27.42
CA THR A 1 22.07 47.86 28.08
C THR A 1 21.69 48.90 27.02
N LYS A 2 20.66 49.73 27.27
CA LYS A 2 20.05 50.73 26.36
C LYS A 2 20.86 51.15 25.12
N LEU A 3 20.28 50.98 23.93
CA LEU A 3 20.57 51.78 22.73
C LEU A 3 19.36 52.65 22.41
N ALA A 4 19.58 53.87 21.93
CA ALA A 4 18.56 54.92 21.88
C ALA A 4 17.88 55.06 20.51
N ARG A 5 16.65 55.59 20.51
CA ARG A 5 15.97 56.09 19.31
C ARG A 5 16.54 57.46 18.93
N PHE A 6 16.62 57.73 17.63
CA PHE A 6 16.50 59.10 17.10
C PHE A 6 15.51 59.12 15.94
N SER A 7 14.91 60.28 15.69
CA SER A 7 13.90 60.52 14.66
C SER A 7 13.99 61.96 14.20
N SER A 8 13.87 62.20 12.90
CA SER A 8 13.65 63.51 12.28
C SER A 8 12.99 63.31 10.91
N ALA A 9 12.19 64.28 10.46
CA ALA A 9 11.36 64.14 9.27
C ALA A 9 11.17 65.45 8.47
N SER A 10 11.02 65.30 7.16
CA SER A 10 10.54 66.26 6.15
C SER A 10 10.09 65.43 4.94
N GLY A 11 8.99 65.65 4.22
CA GLY A 11 8.40 66.92 3.74
C GLY A 11 9.14 67.36 2.46
N SER A 12 8.54 67.66 1.29
CA SER A 12 7.14 67.91 0.86
C SER A 12 7.09 67.94 -0.70
N SER A 13 5.99 67.94 -1.47
CA SER A 13 4.56 67.52 -1.35
C SER A 13 3.86 67.72 -2.74
N PHE A 14 2.59 67.30 -2.90
CA PHE A 14 1.73 67.52 -4.11
C PHE A 14 2.15 66.77 -5.42
N ARG A 15 1.30 66.60 -6.46
CA ARG A 15 -0.12 66.99 -6.69
C ARG A 15 -0.87 65.94 -7.54
N CYS A 16 -2.20 65.92 -7.44
CA CYS A 16 -3.12 65.14 -8.28
C CYS A 16 -3.98 66.09 -9.14
N PRO A 17 -4.47 65.65 -10.32
CA PRO A 17 -5.65 66.25 -10.97
C PRO A 17 -6.84 65.28 -11.06
N THR A 18 -8.06 65.82 -10.94
CA THR A 18 -9.32 65.06 -10.86
C THR A 18 -10.30 65.38 -12.00
N MET A 19 -11.19 64.42 -12.28
CA MET A 19 -12.56 64.59 -12.79
C MET A 19 -12.79 65.21 -14.18
N LEU A 20 -13.59 64.50 -14.99
CA LEU A 20 -14.66 65.14 -15.75
C LEU A 20 -15.86 64.20 -15.90
N LYS A 21 -17.06 64.68 -15.54
CA LYS A 21 -18.36 63.98 -15.70
C LYS A 21 -19.12 64.56 -16.89
N LYS A 22 -19.96 63.76 -17.54
CA LYS A 22 -21.24 64.23 -18.12
C LYS A 22 -22.27 63.09 -18.20
N ARG A 23 -23.56 63.45 -18.18
CA ARG A 23 -24.75 62.58 -18.36
C ARG A 23 -25.06 62.44 -19.88
N VAL A 24 -26.04 61.68 -20.38
CA VAL A 24 -27.51 61.97 -20.32
C VAL A 24 -28.33 60.82 -20.96
N CYS A 25 -29.45 60.45 -20.32
CA CYS A 25 -30.72 59.81 -20.75
C CYS A 25 -30.83 58.58 -21.70
N ASN A 26 -31.79 57.70 -21.33
CA ASN A 26 -32.89 57.05 -22.09
C ASN A 26 -32.65 56.57 -23.54
N THR A 27 -33.13 55.40 -24.02
CA THR A 27 -34.46 54.78 -23.85
C THR A 27 -34.43 53.24 -24.05
N ALA A 28 -35.56 52.56 -23.79
CA ALA A 28 -35.89 51.27 -24.42
C ALA A 28 -36.91 51.49 -25.56
N PRO A 29 -36.95 50.60 -26.57
CA PRO A 29 -38.20 49.85 -26.78
C PRO A 29 -37.96 48.36 -27.13
N ALA A 30 -39.05 47.62 -27.35
CA ALA A 30 -39.05 46.16 -27.49
C ALA A 30 -39.34 45.66 -28.92
N SER A 31 -39.20 44.34 -29.10
CA SER A 31 -39.87 43.49 -30.11
C SER A 31 -39.62 43.73 -31.60
N ARG A 32 -39.08 42.70 -32.28
CA ARG A 32 -39.87 41.80 -33.15
C ARG A 32 -39.07 40.57 -33.60
N ALA A 33 -39.78 39.59 -34.16
CA ALA A 33 -39.20 38.39 -34.78
C ALA A 33 -39.57 38.31 -36.27
N SER A 34 -38.72 37.66 -37.06
CA SER A 34 -39.01 37.07 -38.37
C SER A 34 -38.39 35.66 -38.36
N LEU A 35 -39.04 34.54 -38.69
CA LEU A 35 -39.86 34.17 -39.87
C LEU A 35 -39.09 34.07 -41.20
N ILE A 36 -38.81 32.82 -41.58
CA ILE A 36 -38.83 32.21 -42.92
C ILE A 36 -38.92 30.68 -42.64
N SER A 37 -40.09 30.07 -42.84
CA SER A 37 -40.50 29.30 -44.04
C SER A 37 -39.79 27.94 -44.12
N LEU A 38 -40.37 26.87 -43.56
CA LEU A 38 -41.38 25.96 -44.16
C LEU A 38 -40.81 24.95 -45.18
N TYR A 39 -40.92 23.66 -44.84
CA TYR A 39 -41.37 22.64 -45.79
C TYR A 39 -42.15 21.52 -45.07
N GLN A 40 -43.09 20.90 -45.77
CA GLN A 40 -43.93 19.77 -45.29
C GLN A 40 -43.13 18.45 -45.41
N GLY A 41 -43.37 17.35 -44.68
CA GLY A 41 -44.42 17.03 -43.68
C GLY A 41 -45.21 15.77 -44.09
N PHE A 42 -45.56 14.87 -43.15
CA PHE A 42 -46.62 13.84 -43.34
C PHE A 42 -47.10 13.23 -41.99
N HIS A 43 -48.36 12.75 -41.95
CA HIS A 43 -49.04 12.23 -40.74
C HIS A 43 -49.15 10.70 -40.66
N ARG A 44 -49.16 10.15 -39.43
CA ARG A 44 -49.98 9.04 -38.86
C ARG A 44 -49.47 8.69 -37.45
N GLY A 45 -50.27 8.49 -36.39
CA GLY A 45 -51.70 8.82 -36.19
C GLY A 45 -52.35 8.07 -35.00
N PHE A 46 -52.66 8.78 -33.90
CA PHE A 46 -53.55 8.40 -32.77
C PHE A 46 -53.17 7.16 -31.89
N PRO A 47 -53.80 6.94 -30.71
CA PRO A 47 -54.65 7.82 -29.88
C PRO A 47 -54.14 8.01 -28.42
N VAL A 48 -54.91 8.72 -27.59
CA VAL A 48 -54.73 8.91 -26.13
C VAL A 48 -55.74 8.04 -25.36
N ALA A 49 -55.35 7.40 -24.23
CA ALA A 49 -56.16 7.32 -22.98
C ALA A 49 -55.65 6.32 -21.91
N SER A 50 -56.06 6.57 -20.66
CA SER A 50 -56.22 5.66 -19.49
C SER A 50 -54.99 5.01 -18.81
N LYS A 51 -55.03 5.03 -17.47
CA LYS A 51 -54.20 4.23 -16.53
C LYS A 51 -54.73 2.80 -16.42
N PRO A 52 -53.90 1.86 -15.93
CA PRO A 52 -54.38 0.91 -14.91
C PRO A 52 -53.46 0.79 -13.67
N THR A 53 -54.14 0.68 -12.52
CA THR A 53 -53.83 -0.03 -11.25
C THR A 53 -52.41 -0.50 -10.86
N LEU A 54 -52.13 -0.34 -9.55
CA LEU A 54 -51.14 -1.09 -8.76
C LEU A 54 -51.25 -2.62 -8.93
N PRO A 55 -50.13 -3.36 -8.92
CA PRO A 55 -50.09 -4.76 -8.52
C PRO A 55 -49.97 -4.90 -6.98
N SER A 56 -50.47 -6.02 -6.44
CA SER A 56 -50.39 -6.37 -5.01
C SER A 56 -48.97 -6.76 -4.58
N ALA A 57 -48.69 -6.68 -3.27
CA ALA A 57 -47.50 -7.28 -2.67
C ALA A 57 -47.44 -8.80 -2.92
N VAL A 58 -46.21 -9.31 -3.06
CA VAL A 58 -45.86 -10.74 -3.10
C VAL A 58 -45.00 -11.05 -1.86
N PRO A 59 -45.31 -12.09 -1.07
CA PRO A 59 -44.53 -12.43 0.11
C PRO A 59 -43.18 -13.08 -0.27
N PRO A 60 -42.13 -12.92 0.56
CA PRO A 60 -40.86 -13.61 0.35
C PRO A 60 -41.00 -15.13 0.52
N ALA A 61 -40.30 -15.89 -0.32
CA ALA A 61 -40.21 -17.35 -0.22
C ALA A 61 -39.40 -17.79 1.02
N PRO A 62 -39.70 -18.96 1.62
CA PRO A 62 -39.07 -19.39 2.88
C PRO A 62 -37.60 -19.81 2.71
N HIS A 63 -36.79 -19.54 3.74
CA HIS A 63 -35.43 -20.06 3.84
C HIS A 63 -35.42 -21.60 3.99
N PRO A 64 -34.50 -22.32 3.32
CA PRO A 64 -34.31 -23.75 3.55
C PRO A 64 -33.60 -23.99 4.89
N SER A 65 -34.35 -24.39 5.91
CA SER A 65 -33.80 -24.79 7.22
C SER A 65 -33.28 -26.23 7.17
N LEU A 66 -31.97 -26.42 7.30
CA LEU A 66 -31.32 -27.69 7.58
C LEU A 66 -30.49 -27.51 8.87
N LEU A 67 -30.94 -28.03 10.01
CA LEU A 67 -30.72 -29.41 10.46
C LEU A 67 -29.24 -29.72 10.76
N SER A 68 -28.79 -29.31 11.95
CA SER A 68 -27.57 -29.83 12.56
C SER A 68 -27.79 -31.27 13.04
N PRO A 69 -26.95 -32.25 12.65
CA PRO A 69 -26.89 -33.54 13.33
C PRO A 69 -26.12 -33.37 14.65
N ALA A 70 -26.78 -33.65 15.78
CA ALA A 70 -26.10 -33.68 17.08
C ALA A 70 -25.32 -35.00 17.22
N ALA A 71 -23.99 -34.91 17.29
CA ALA A 71 -23.11 -36.01 17.69
C ALA A 71 -22.64 -35.76 19.13
N ALA A 72 -23.15 -36.55 20.08
CA ALA A 72 -22.78 -36.40 21.48
C ALA A 72 -21.44 -37.07 21.78
N PHE A 73 -20.49 -36.33 22.35
CA PHE A 73 -19.35 -36.88 23.08
C PHE A 73 -19.21 -36.19 24.43
N SER A 74 -19.62 -36.91 25.47
CA SER A 74 -19.50 -36.47 26.86
C SER A 74 -18.08 -36.67 27.37
N TYR A 75 -17.45 -35.63 27.92
CA TYR A 75 -16.34 -35.77 28.86
C TYR A 75 -16.50 -34.80 30.02
N HIS A 76 -16.16 -35.27 31.22
CA HIS A 76 -16.31 -34.49 32.46
C HIS A 76 -15.22 -33.43 32.62
N SER A 77 -15.63 -32.25 33.08
CA SER A 77 -14.76 -31.32 33.81
C SER A 77 -14.85 -31.61 35.31
N PRO A 78 -13.71 -31.74 36.01
CA PRO A 78 -13.64 -31.51 37.45
C PRO A 78 -12.68 -30.34 37.76
N GLY A 79 -13.25 -29.23 38.22
CA GLY A 79 -12.64 -28.41 39.27
C GLY A 79 -13.41 -28.61 40.58
N PRO A 80 -13.05 -27.96 41.70
CA PRO A 80 -12.03 -26.92 41.84
C PRO A 80 -10.93 -27.26 42.87
N ALA A 81 -9.93 -26.37 43.00
CA ALA A 81 -9.13 -26.24 44.22
C ALA A 81 -8.67 -24.79 44.40
N GLU A 82 -9.17 -24.10 45.44
CA GLU A 82 -8.54 -22.88 45.95
C GLU A 82 -7.36 -23.24 46.87
N LEU A 83 -6.33 -22.39 46.91
CA LEU A 83 -5.51 -22.23 48.12
C LEU A 83 -4.76 -20.88 48.12
N ARG A 84 -5.01 -20.08 49.16
CA ARG A 84 -4.23 -18.86 49.47
C ARG A 84 -3.11 -19.19 50.46
N SER A 85 -1.91 -18.69 50.20
CA SER A 85 -0.80 -18.58 51.17
C SER A 85 0.24 -17.59 50.60
N THR A 86 0.15 -16.29 50.91
CA THR A 86 0.97 -15.54 51.89
C THR A 86 2.45 -15.35 51.53
N ALA A 87 3.05 -14.23 51.97
CA ALA A 87 4.36 -13.76 51.51
C ALA A 87 5.36 -13.53 52.66
N GLY A 88 6.65 -13.50 52.32
CA GLY A 88 7.80 -13.25 53.21
C GLY A 88 8.63 -14.52 53.46
N GLY A 89 9.97 -14.46 53.56
CA GLY A 89 10.87 -13.35 53.26
C GLY A 89 12.27 -13.51 53.88
N GLY A 90 13.31 -13.07 53.15
CA GLY A 90 14.65 -12.76 53.70
C GLY A 90 15.79 -13.76 53.45
N GLY A 91 16.95 -13.23 53.04
CA GLY A 91 18.22 -13.47 53.77
C GLY A 91 19.26 -14.48 53.26
N GLY A 92 20.16 -14.04 52.37
CA GLY A 92 21.62 -13.95 52.67
C GLY A 92 22.57 -15.18 52.58
N GLY A 93 23.57 -15.08 51.69
CA GLY A 93 24.87 -15.80 51.75
C GLY A 93 24.90 -17.26 51.25
N GLY A 94 26.04 -17.85 50.86
CA GLY A 94 27.36 -17.25 50.58
C GLY A 94 28.53 -18.26 50.47
N SER A 95 29.52 -17.97 49.61
CA SER A 95 30.90 -18.53 49.54
C SER A 95 31.17 -19.99 49.10
N GLY A 96 32.27 -20.17 48.32
CA GLY A 96 33.08 -21.41 48.16
C GLY A 96 32.57 -22.50 47.17
N GLY A 97 33.39 -23.19 46.37
CA GLY A 97 34.79 -22.95 45.96
C GLY A 97 35.67 -24.22 45.79
N LEU A 98 36.17 -24.49 44.56
CA LEU A 98 37.28 -25.40 44.14
C LEU A 98 37.16 -26.91 44.55
N CYS A 99 37.61 -27.91 43.76
CA CYS A 99 38.32 -27.97 42.47
C CYS A 99 37.77 -29.16 41.61
N CYS A 100 38.43 -30.02 40.80
CA CYS A 100 39.85 -30.30 40.50
C CYS A 100 40.05 -30.84 39.04
N PHE A 101 40.90 -31.88 38.86
CA PHE A 101 41.47 -32.41 37.59
C PHE A 101 41.64 -33.97 37.69
N PRO A 102 42.12 -34.78 36.68
CA PRO A 102 42.99 -34.41 35.54
C PRO A 102 42.86 -35.11 34.15
N ALA A 103 43.48 -34.47 33.13
CA ALA A 103 44.14 -35.00 31.90
C ALA A 103 43.30 -35.81 30.84
N ALA A 104 43.67 -35.89 29.54
CA ALA A 104 44.87 -35.48 28.77
C ALA A 104 44.45 -34.91 27.37
N SER A 105 45.09 -33.88 26.78
CA SER A 105 46.27 -33.89 25.86
C SER A 105 46.00 -34.53 24.46
N LEU A 106 46.36 -33.99 23.28
CA LEU A 106 47.33 -32.94 22.84
C LEU A 106 46.82 -32.04 21.67
N ARG A 107 47.29 -30.76 21.65
CA ARG A 107 47.89 -29.91 20.56
C ARG A 107 47.42 -29.98 19.08
N SER A 108 47.64 -28.98 18.18
CA SER A 108 47.95 -27.51 18.17
C SER A 108 48.17 -27.11 16.69
N PHE A 109 47.73 -25.97 16.13
CA PHE A 109 48.35 -24.61 16.06
C PHE A 109 47.34 -23.71 15.27
N CYS A 110 47.01 -22.45 15.59
CA CYS A 110 47.76 -21.17 15.41
C CYS A 110 48.32 -20.97 13.99
N GLY A 111 48.19 -19.86 13.24
CA GLY A 111 47.56 -18.52 13.34
C GLY A 111 47.71 -17.84 11.94
N GLY A 112 47.40 -16.58 11.61
CA GLY A 112 46.97 -15.41 12.38
C GLY A 112 47.26 -14.08 11.63
N SER A 113 46.31 -13.59 10.81
CA SER A 113 46.12 -12.18 10.36
C SER A 113 46.97 -11.51 9.24
N THR A 114 46.42 -10.38 8.76
CA THR A 114 46.99 -9.22 8.02
C THR A 114 47.53 -9.29 6.56
N ARG A 115 46.62 -8.94 5.62
CA ARG A 115 46.62 -7.73 4.73
C ARG A 115 47.72 -7.46 3.67
N THR A 116 47.24 -6.86 2.55
CA THR A 116 47.92 -6.02 1.53
C THR A 116 48.84 -6.67 0.47
N GLY A 117 48.86 -6.06 -0.73
CA GLY A 117 49.80 -6.36 -1.82
C GLY A 117 49.15 -6.52 -3.20
N LEU A 118 49.12 -5.46 -4.02
CA LEU A 118 48.91 -5.62 -5.47
C LEU A 118 50.24 -6.02 -6.13
N LEU A 119 50.16 -6.81 -7.21
CA LEU A 119 51.05 -6.63 -8.36
C LEU A 119 50.37 -7.12 -9.65
N ARG A 120 50.76 -6.51 -10.78
CA ARG A 120 50.24 -6.76 -12.13
C ARG A 120 51.36 -7.31 -13.02
N SER A 121 50.96 -7.85 -14.18
CA SER A 121 51.79 -7.96 -15.40
C SER A 121 52.83 -9.09 -15.45
N ALA A 122 53.27 -9.61 -16.62
CA ALA A 122 52.57 -10.00 -17.88
C ALA A 122 53.60 -10.65 -18.83
N LEU A 123 53.18 -11.65 -19.64
CA LEU A 123 53.86 -12.10 -20.89
C LEU A 123 55.29 -12.72 -20.67
N THR A 124 55.93 -13.51 -21.53
CA THR A 124 55.62 -14.16 -22.84
C THR A 124 56.47 -15.47 -22.96
N PRO A 125 56.29 -16.36 -23.97
CA PRO A 125 56.74 -17.76 -23.91
C PRO A 125 58.06 -18.09 -24.66
N LEU A 126 58.59 -19.30 -24.41
CA LEU A 126 59.50 -20.02 -25.32
C LEU A 126 59.17 -21.53 -25.38
N ARG A 127 59.75 -22.24 -26.38
CA ARG A 127 59.39 -23.59 -26.85
C ARG A 127 60.67 -24.28 -27.41
N PRO A 128 60.61 -25.54 -27.91
CA PRO A 128 60.61 -26.83 -27.22
C PRO A 128 61.95 -27.62 -27.33
N THR A 129 62.09 -28.71 -26.57
CA THR A 129 62.93 -29.87 -26.94
C THR A 129 62.26 -31.20 -26.54
N SER A 130 62.58 -32.27 -27.27
CA SER A 130 62.17 -33.67 -27.11
C SER A 130 63.23 -34.57 -27.79
N PRO A 131 63.20 -35.92 -27.72
CA PRO A 131 62.40 -36.83 -26.86
C PRO A 131 63.27 -37.82 -26.05
N ALA A 132 62.65 -38.73 -25.30
CA ALA A 132 63.24 -40.00 -24.87
C ALA A 132 62.17 -41.11 -24.87
N THR A 133 62.54 -42.35 -25.20
CA THR A 133 61.61 -43.47 -25.45
C THR A 133 61.64 -44.54 -24.35
N GLY A 134 60.47 -45.08 -24.00
CA GLY A 134 60.30 -46.20 -23.07
C GLY A 134 58.89 -46.80 -23.16
N PRO A 135 58.70 -48.14 -23.21
CA PRO A 135 57.42 -48.74 -23.62
C PRO A 135 56.50 -49.19 -22.49
N GLY A 136 55.19 -49.10 -22.74
CA GLY A 136 54.24 -50.16 -22.39
C GLY A 136 53.49 -50.12 -21.05
N ARG A 137 52.26 -49.56 -21.07
CA ARG A 137 51.01 -50.35 -20.92
C ARG A 137 49.77 -49.46 -21.04
N SER A 138 48.73 -49.97 -21.71
CA SER A 138 47.44 -49.30 -21.87
C SER A 138 46.56 -49.46 -20.63
N ARG A 139 46.02 -48.35 -20.13
CA ARG A 139 44.73 -48.26 -19.43
C ARG A 139 44.16 -46.88 -19.69
N ASP A 140 42.98 -46.83 -20.30
CA ASP A 140 42.34 -45.58 -20.66
C ASP A 140 41.97 -44.75 -19.43
N ARG A 141 42.49 -43.52 -19.40
CA ARG A 141 41.98 -42.42 -18.59
C ARG A 141 41.71 -41.25 -19.54
N PRO A 142 40.52 -40.62 -19.52
CA PRO A 142 40.29 -39.40 -20.27
C PRO A 142 41.30 -38.34 -19.80
N SER A 143 41.87 -37.59 -20.75
CA SER A 143 42.92 -36.63 -20.42
C SER A 143 42.40 -35.55 -19.46
N LEU A 144 43.27 -35.03 -18.58
CA LEU A 144 42.93 -33.88 -17.73
C LEU A 144 42.51 -32.65 -18.56
N LEU A 145 43.00 -32.55 -19.80
CA LEU A 145 42.59 -31.53 -20.77
C LEU A 145 41.12 -31.70 -21.17
N SER A 146 40.68 -32.94 -21.43
CA SER A 146 39.28 -33.27 -21.75
C SER A 146 38.34 -32.90 -20.60
N ALA A 147 38.72 -33.22 -19.35
CA ALA A 147 37.96 -32.85 -18.17
C ALA A 147 37.88 -31.33 -17.95
N ALA A 148 38.99 -30.61 -18.10
CA ALA A 148 39.03 -29.15 -17.97
C ALA A 148 38.26 -28.42 -19.08
N ILE A 149 38.24 -28.96 -20.29
CA ILE A 149 37.42 -28.45 -21.41
C ILE A 149 35.94 -28.69 -21.12
N LEU A 150 35.53 -29.90 -20.76
CA LEU A 150 34.14 -30.22 -20.41
C LEU A 150 33.64 -29.36 -19.25
N TRP A 151 34.44 -29.16 -18.19
CA TRP A 151 34.06 -28.33 -17.04
C TRP A 151 33.94 -26.85 -17.41
N ARG A 152 34.84 -26.33 -18.27
CA ARG A 152 34.70 -24.97 -18.83
C ARG A 152 33.45 -24.81 -19.69
N HIS A 153 33.12 -25.80 -20.52
CA HIS A 153 31.88 -25.76 -21.31
C HIS A 153 30.65 -25.80 -20.41
N HIS A 154 30.57 -26.76 -19.48
CA HIS A 154 29.42 -26.89 -18.57
C HIS A 154 29.19 -25.61 -17.76
N CYS A 155 30.23 -25.07 -17.11
CA CYS A 155 30.13 -23.81 -16.38
C CYS A 155 29.81 -22.60 -17.28
N SER A 156 30.33 -22.56 -18.52
CA SER A 156 29.95 -21.52 -19.49
C SER A 156 28.50 -21.61 -19.93
N ASP A 157 27.96 -22.82 -20.04
CA ASP A 157 26.59 -23.07 -20.50
C ASP A 157 25.58 -22.94 -19.34
N GLU A 158 25.96 -23.25 -18.10
CA GLU A 158 25.23 -22.87 -16.88
C GLU A 158 25.15 -21.35 -16.73
N VAL A 159 26.28 -20.62 -16.85
CA VAL A 159 26.29 -19.15 -16.79
C VAL A 159 25.50 -18.54 -17.96
N ARG A 160 25.51 -19.17 -19.15
CA ARG A 160 24.66 -18.76 -20.26
C ARG A 160 23.19 -19.09 -20.05
N GLU A 161 22.82 -20.19 -19.40
CA GLU A 161 21.42 -20.49 -19.13
C GLU A 161 20.89 -19.64 -17.98
N ALA A 162 21.69 -19.33 -16.96
CA ALA A 162 21.38 -18.32 -15.96
C ALA A 162 21.21 -16.93 -16.60
N SER A 163 22.16 -16.50 -17.46
CA SER A 163 22.06 -15.21 -18.16
C SER A 163 20.90 -15.17 -19.17
N ARG A 164 20.59 -16.28 -19.84
CA ARG A 164 19.38 -16.41 -20.69
C ARG A 164 18.09 -16.48 -19.87
N TYR A 165 18.13 -17.03 -18.66
CA TYR A 165 17.00 -17.02 -17.73
C TYR A 165 16.75 -15.59 -17.26
N GLU A 166 17.77 -14.88 -16.77
CA GLU A 166 17.70 -13.45 -16.44
C GLU A 166 17.21 -12.63 -17.65
N GLN A 167 17.77 -12.79 -18.84
CA GLN A 167 17.34 -12.03 -20.02
C GLN A 167 15.91 -12.36 -20.48
N ARG A 168 15.47 -13.62 -20.38
CA ARG A 168 14.08 -14.03 -20.67
C ARG A 168 13.07 -13.51 -19.64
N HIS A 169 13.48 -13.24 -18.39
CA HIS A 169 12.59 -12.77 -17.32
C HIS A 169 12.67 -11.24 -17.08
N ASN A 170 13.84 -10.60 -17.28
CA ASN A 170 13.98 -9.14 -17.27
C ASN A 170 13.32 -8.45 -18.46
N GLY A 171 13.03 -9.18 -19.55
CA GLY A 171 12.54 -8.64 -20.82
C GLY A 171 11.25 -7.82 -20.77
N ASN A 172 10.50 -7.80 -19.64
CA ASN A 172 9.41 -6.84 -19.42
C ASN A 172 9.22 -6.42 -17.95
N MET A 173 10.25 -6.44 -17.09
CA MET A 173 10.10 -6.12 -15.66
C MET A 173 9.98 -4.61 -15.33
N ALA A 174 10.31 -3.73 -16.28
CA ALA A 174 10.41 -2.28 -16.08
C ALA A 174 9.07 -1.53 -15.94
N GLY A 175 7.95 -2.24 -15.70
CA GLY A 175 6.59 -1.69 -15.83
C GLY A 175 5.68 -1.82 -14.61
N ARG A 176 6.17 -2.23 -13.42
CA ARG A 176 5.34 -2.36 -12.21
C ARG A 176 5.64 -1.29 -11.16
N ARG A 177 4.58 -0.75 -10.54
CA ARG A 177 4.68 0.41 -9.65
C ARG A 177 3.70 0.34 -8.48
N ALA A 178 4.17 0.56 -7.25
CA ALA A 178 3.29 0.73 -6.08
C ALA A 178 2.53 2.06 -6.16
N LEU A 179 1.22 2.04 -5.86
CA LEU A 179 0.33 3.20 -6.04
C LEU A 179 -0.22 3.74 -4.71
N HIS A 180 -0.92 2.90 -3.96
CA HIS A 180 -1.60 3.32 -2.75
C HIS A 180 -2.00 2.17 -1.85
N PHE A 181 -2.36 2.51 -0.60
CA PHE A 181 -3.12 1.65 0.30
C PHE A 181 -4.51 2.23 0.55
N VAL A 182 -5.55 1.40 0.45
CA VAL A 182 -6.94 1.77 0.70
C VAL A 182 -7.27 1.65 2.19
N PHE A 183 -7.83 2.71 2.79
CA PHE A 183 -8.28 2.77 4.17
C PHE A 183 -9.80 3.04 4.23
N LYS A 184 -10.52 2.33 5.11
CA LYS A 184 -11.94 2.58 5.38
C LYS A 184 -12.05 3.57 6.54
N VAL A 185 -12.70 4.71 6.31
CA VAL A 185 -12.72 5.82 7.28
C VAL A 185 -14.14 6.12 7.74
N GLY A 186 -14.35 6.24 9.05
CA GLY A 186 -15.66 6.53 9.66
C GLY A 186 -15.85 7.98 10.08
N ASP A 187 -14.80 8.60 10.63
CA ASP A 187 -14.74 10.03 10.96
C ASP A 187 -13.94 10.78 9.88
N ARG A 188 -14.64 11.20 8.81
CA ARG A 188 -14.02 11.87 7.65
C ARG A 188 -13.33 13.19 8.03
N GLY A 189 -13.88 13.96 8.96
CA GLY A 189 -13.33 15.26 9.39
C GLY A 189 -12.03 15.12 10.20
N ARG A 190 -12.02 14.25 11.22
CA ARG A 190 -10.80 13.97 12.00
C ARG A 190 -9.74 13.26 11.15
N THR A 191 -10.15 12.49 10.15
CA THR A 191 -9.25 11.87 9.17
C THR A 191 -8.59 12.92 8.28
N ALA A 192 -9.37 13.85 7.71
CA ALA A 192 -8.83 14.96 6.92
C ALA A 192 -7.82 15.79 7.75
N ARG A 193 -8.12 16.02 9.04
CA ARG A 193 -7.18 16.66 9.98
C ARG A 193 -5.88 15.86 10.19
N PHE A 194 -5.95 14.54 10.35
CA PHE A 194 -4.75 13.71 10.49
C PHE A 194 -3.84 13.80 9.25
N TYR A 195 -4.39 13.62 8.06
CA TYR A 195 -3.58 13.63 6.84
C TYR A 195 -3.08 15.04 6.47
N ARG A 196 -3.92 16.09 6.59
CA ARG A 196 -3.57 17.47 6.21
C ARG A 196 -2.74 18.20 7.27
N GLU A 197 -3.18 18.25 8.53
CA GLU A 197 -2.49 19.02 9.58
C GLU A 197 -1.33 18.25 10.23
N LEU A 198 -1.52 16.95 10.54
CA LEU A 198 -0.47 16.17 11.22
C LEU A 198 0.59 15.72 10.23
N LEU A 199 0.23 14.87 9.26
CA LEU A 199 1.20 14.33 8.30
C LEU A 199 1.73 15.37 7.30
N GLY A 200 0.97 16.44 7.00
CA GLY A 200 1.35 17.44 6.00
C GLY A 200 1.11 17.00 4.55
N MET A 201 0.28 15.97 4.34
CA MET A 201 -0.18 15.55 3.01
C MET A 201 -1.23 16.52 2.46
N ARG A 202 -1.52 16.43 1.16
CA ARG A 202 -2.55 17.23 0.46
C ARG A 202 -3.61 16.32 -0.14
N VAL A 203 -4.80 16.86 -0.42
CA VAL A 203 -5.80 16.13 -1.20
C VAL A 203 -5.42 16.22 -2.68
N LEU A 204 -5.17 15.07 -3.29
CA LEU A 204 -4.73 14.97 -4.69
C LEU A 204 -5.93 14.93 -5.64
N ARG A 205 -6.99 14.21 -5.25
CA ARG A 205 -8.30 14.20 -5.91
C ARG A 205 -9.35 13.66 -4.95
N HIS A 206 -10.61 14.04 -5.19
CA HIS A 206 -11.78 13.59 -4.45
C HIS A 206 -12.88 13.21 -5.43
N GLU A 207 -13.58 12.10 -5.17
CA GLU A 207 -14.71 11.62 -5.96
C GLU A 207 -15.86 11.16 -5.05
N GLU A 208 -17.10 11.47 -5.44
CA GLU A 208 -18.34 11.03 -4.78
C GLU A 208 -19.09 10.06 -5.70
N PHE A 209 -19.64 8.98 -5.15
CA PHE A 209 -20.32 7.91 -5.86
C PHE A 209 -21.66 7.60 -5.17
N GLU A 210 -22.77 7.51 -5.91
CA GLU A 210 -24.09 7.20 -5.35
C GLU A 210 -24.36 5.69 -5.19
N GLU A 211 -23.58 4.84 -5.88
CA GLU A 211 -23.74 3.37 -5.91
C GLU A 211 -22.43 2.65 -5.51
N GLY A 212 -22.57 1.43 -4.97
CA GLY A 212 -21.44 0.58 -4.58
C GLY A 212 -20.55 0.18 -5.76
N CYS A 213 -19.25 -0.04 -5.49
CA CYS A 213 -18.27 -0.26 -6.54
C CYS A 213 -18.32 -1.69 -7.13
N LYS A 214 -18.31 -1.82 -8.47
CA LYS A 214 -18.29 -3.11 -9.20
C LYS A 214 -17.15 -4.07 -8.80
N ALA A 215 -16.03 -3.57 -8.25
CA ALA A 215 -14.90 -4.36 -7.73
C ALA A 215 -14.73 -4.25 -6.20
N SER A 216 -15.84 -3.96 -5.50
CA SER A 216 -15.93 -3.81 -4.04
C SER A 216 -14.88 -2.88 -3.42
N CYS A 217 -14.42 -1.87 -4.16
CA CYS A 217 -13.38 -0.94 -3.68
C CYS A 217 -13.79 -0.17 -2.42
N ASN A 218 -15.09 -0.04 -2.17
CA ASN A 218 -15.62 0.58 -0.96
C ASN A 218 -15.86 -0.42 0.21
N GLY A 219 -15.69 -1.72 -0.04
CA GLY A 219 -16.12 -2.83 0.83
C GLY A 219 -17.44 -3.48 0.36
N PRO A 220 -18.02 -4.39 1.15
CA PRO A 220 -19.28 -5.07 0.84
C PRO A 220 -20.51 -4.21 1.22
N TYR A 221 -20.51 -2.93 0.84
CA TYR A 221 -21.52 -1.97 1.29
C TYR A 221 -22.25 -1.33 0.10
N ASP A 222 -23.57 -1.50 0.08
CA ASP A 222 -24.46 -0.91 -0.93
C ASP A 222 -24.93 0.48 -0.48
N GLY A 223 -24.51 1.52 -1.21
CA GLY A 223 -24.95 2.89 -0.97
C GLY A 223 -23.93 3.93 -1.41
N LYS A 224 -24.19 5.19 -1.03
CA LYS A 224 -23.32 6.33 -1.32
C LYS A 224 -21.97 6.19 -0.60
N TRP A 225 -20.88 6.48 -1.31
CA TRP A 225 -19.53 6.50 -0.75
C TRP A 225 -18.68 7.57 -1.44
N SER A 226 -17.57 7.94 -0.81
CA SER A 226 -16.60 8.87 -1.38
C SER A 226 -15.18 8.30 -1.32
N LYS A 227 -14.39 8.65 -2.33
CA LYS A 227 -12.96 8.35 -2.45
C LYS A 227 -12.18 9.65 -2.32
N THR A 228 -11.10 9.63 -1.54
CA THR A 228 -10.19 10.78 -1.41
C THR A 228 -8.76 10.30 -1.43
N MET A 229 -7.98 10.72 -2.42
CA MET A 229 -6.55 10.40 -2.48
C MET A 229 -5.76 11.47 -1.73
N VAL A 230 -4.92 11.07 -0.78
CA VAL A 230 -4.07 11.98 -0.01
C VAL A 230 -2.61 11.51 0.00
N GLY A 231 -1.69 12.44 -0.23
CA GLY A 231 -0.26 12.13 -0.33
C GLY A 231 0.62 13.38 -0.33
N TYR A 232 1.94 13.18 -0.45
CA TYR A 232 2.92 14.26 -0.48
C TYR A 232 3.15 14.86 -1.89
N GLY A 233 2.75 14.13 -2.94
CA GLY A 233 2.86 14.56 -4.33
C GLY A 233 1.99 13.70 -5.26
N PRO A 234 2.14 13.84 -6.59
CA PRO A 234 1.26 13.19 -7.57
C PRO A 234 1.30 11.66 -7.54
N GLU A 235 0.15 11.04 -7.80
CA GLU A 235 -0.03 9.57 -7.93
C GLU A 235 0.77 8.96 -9.09
N ASP A 236 1.39 9.76 -9.96
CA ASP A 236 2.32 9.30 -11.00
C ASP A 236 3.65 8.75 -10.43
N ASN A 237 4.08 9.27 -9.27
CA ASN A 237 5.41 9.04 -8.71
C ASN A 237 5.49 9.03 -7.16
N HIS A 238 4.34 9.07 -6.46
CA HIS A 238 4.25 8.89 -5.01
C HIS A 238 3.32 7.72 -4.67
N PHE A 239 3.58 7.08 -3.53
CA PHE A 239 2.65 6.18 -2.87
C PHE A 239 1.72 6.97 -1.95
N VAL A 240 0.42 6.78 -2.12
CA VAL A 240 -0.61 7.63 -1.47
C VAL A 240 -1.56 6.81 -0.61
N ALA A 241 -2.38 7.47 0.21
CA ALA A 241 -3.51 6.82 0.88
C ALA A 241 -4.81 7.06 0.08
N GLU A 242 -5.54 5.99 -0.22
CA GLU A 242 -6.91 6.06 -0.73
C GLU A 242 -7.88 5.99 0.45
N LEU A 243 -8.59 7.07 0.74
CA LEU A 243 -9.54 7.15 1.84
C LEU A 243 -10.96 6.89 1.34
N THR A 244 -11.54 5.76 1.76
CA THR A 244 -12.90 5.32 1.45
C THR A 244 -13.82 5.64 2.62
N TYR A 245 -14.76 6.56 2.41
CA TYR A 245 -15.83 6.89 3.37
C TYR A 245 -17.17 6.38 2.85
N ASN A 246 -17.80 5.44 3.55
CA ASN A 246 -19.15 4.95 3.21
C ASN A 246 -20.19 5.72 4.06
N TYR A 247 -21.16 6.37 3.41
CA TYR A 247 -22.13 7.20 4.12
C TYR A 247 -23.02 6.35 5.03
N GLY A 248 -22.99 6.66 6.33
CA GLY A 248 -23.78 5.95 7.35
C GLY A 248 -23.04 4.83 8.09
N ILE A 249 -21.78 4.52 7.73
CA ILE A 249 -20.87 3.71 8.55
C ILE A 249 -19.94 4.67 9.31
N GLY A 250 -19.74 4.43 10.61
CA GLY A 250 -18.98 5.31 11.50
C GLY A 250 -17.78 4.63 12.16
N GLU A 251 -17.76 3.30 12.20
CA GLU A 251 -16.73 2.48 12.83
C GLU A 251 -16.48 1.22 12.00
N TYR A 252 -15.23 0.76 12.00
CA TYR A 252 -14.78 -0.49 11.37
C TYR A 252 -13.91 -1.25 12.37
N ARG A 253 -14.11 -2.56 12.52
CA ARG A 253 -13.28 -3.40 13.38
C ARG A 253 -11.89 -3.57 12.77
N LEU A 254 -10.85 -3.06 13.43
CA LEU A 254 -9.46 -3.29 13.02
C LEU A 254 -9.03 -4.73 13.32
N GLY A 255 -8.23 -5.30 12.41
CA GLY A 255 -7.66 -6.64 12.51
C GLY A 255 -6.24 -6.67 13.09
N ASN A 256 -5.49 -7.73 12.78
CA ASN A 256 -4.02 -7.78 12.92
C ASN A 256 -3.31 -7.80 11.55
N ASP A 257 -4.05 -7.58 10.46
CA ASP A 257 -3.63 -7.65 9.07
C ASP A 257 -2.80 -6.44 8.64
N PHE A 258 -3.25 -5.23 8.94
CA PHE A 258 -2.50 -4.00 8.70
C PHE A 258 -1.65 -3.63 9.92
N LEU A 259 -0.33 -3.69 9.79
CA LEU A 259 0.61 -3.42 10.88
C LEU A 259 1.17 -1.98 10.86
N GLY A 260 1.07 -1.27 9.74
CA GLY A 260 1.32 0.18 9.68
C GLY A 260 2.04 0.67 8.43
N ILE A 261 1.89 1.96 8.12
CA ILE A 261 2.74 2.68 7.15
C ILE A 261 3.95 3.28 7.88
N THR A 262 5.13 3.26 7.25
CA THR A 262 6.33 3.99 7.74
C THR A 262 6.68 5.11 6.77
N LEU A 263 6.98 6.31 7.27
CA LEU A 263 7.38 7.47 6.48
C LEU A 263 8.37 8.38 7.22
N VAL A 264 9.20 9.12 6.47
CA VAL A 264 10.17 10.07 7.02
C VAL A 264 9.56 11.47 7.11
N SER A 265 9.35 11.99 8.34
CA SER A 265 8.94 13.37 8.55
C SER A 265 9.03 13.83 10.01
N GLY A 266 10.16 14.45 10.37
CA GLY A 266 10.26 15.23 11.62
C GLY A 266 9.34 16.45 11.66
N GLN A 267 8.84 16.92 10.51
CA GLN A 267 7.77 17.91 10.45
C GLN A 267 6.43 17.32 10.92
N ALA A 268 6.08 16.09 10.53
CA ALA A 268 4.87 15.42 11.00
C ALA A 268 4.95 15.08 12.49
N VAL A 269 6.12 14.63 12.97
CA VAL A 269 6.38 14.44 14.40
C VAL A 269 6.25 15.77 15.16
N SER A 270 6.80 16.86 14.62
CA SER A 270 6.65 18.21 15.19
C SER A 270 5.20 18.70 15.19
N ASN A 271 4.40 18.35 14.17
CA ASN A 271 2.98 18.68 14.11
C ASN A 271 2.20 17.90 15.17
N ALA A 272 2.37 16.59 15.25
CA ALA A 272 1.75 15.75 16.28
C ALA A 272 2.04 16.27 17.71
N LYS A 273 3.32 16.58 18.00
CA LYS A 273 3.78 17.20 19.26
C LYS A 273 3.05 18.53 19.54
N LYS A 274 2.85 19.41 18.54
CA LYS A 274 2.11 20.68 18.67
C LYS A 274 0.59 20.51 18.80
N MET A 275 0.01 19.52 18.12
CA MET A 275 -1.42 19.25 18.06
C MET A 275 -1.95 18.50 19.29
N GLY A 276 -1.06 18.02 20.17
CA GLY A 276 -1.40 17.12 21.28
C GLY A 276 -1.88 15.74 20.80
N TRP A 277 -1.48 15.30 19.60
CA TRP A 277 -1.88 14.00 19.06
C TRP A 277 -1.06 12.89 19.72
N PRO A 278 -1.66 11.74 20.10
CA PRO A 278 -0.94 10.63 20.72
C PRO A 278 0.24 10.15 19.87
N LEU A 279 1.44 10.20 20.46
CA LEU A 279 2.71 9.92 19.80
C LEU A 279 3.65 9.22 20.79
N LYS A 280 4.22 8.09 20.40
CA LYS A 280 5.00 7.19 21.26
C LYS A 280 6.29 6.77 20.56
N GLU A 281 7.44 7.03 21.16
CA GLU A 281 8.71 6.52 20.64
C GLU A 281 8.76 4.98 20.79
N VAL A 282 9.04 4.27 19.71
CA VAL A 282 9.08 2.79 19.68
C VAL A 282 10.47 2.22 19.38
N ARG A 283 11.33 3.04 18.77
CA ARG A 283 12.79 2.90 18.66
C ARG A 283 13.36 4.31 18.55
N THR A 284 14.62 4.51 18.88
CA THR A 284 15.28 5.83 18.85
C THR A 284 14.98 6.58 17.56
N GLY A 285 14.39 7.78 17.67
CA GLY A 285 14.05 8.65 16.54
C GLY A 285 12.83 8.22 15.71
N VAL A 286 12.08 7.18 16.11
CA VAL A 286 10.89 6.72 15.36
C VAL A 286 9.67 6.56 16.25
N PHE A 287 8.59 7.21 15.83
CA PHE A 287 7.40 7.45 16.62
C PHE A 287 6.17 6.76 16.04
N GLU A 288 5.51 5.92 16.84
CA GLU A 288 4.20 5.34 16.58
C GLU A 288 3.11 6.38 16.88
N THR A 289 2.22 6.59 15.91
CA THR A 289 0.97 7.36 16.03
C THR A 289 -0.15 6.62 15.31
N GLU A 290 -1.40 6.87 15.68
CA GLU A 290 -2.57 6.25 15.05
C GLU A 290 -3.42 7.30 14.32
N ALA A 291 -3.85 6.96 13.10
CA ALA A 291 -4.91 7.66 12.39
C ALA A 291 -6.28 7.30 13.00
N PRO A 292 -7.35 8.07 12.74
CA PRO A 292 -8.71 7.68 13.13
C PRO A 292 -9.07 6.31 12.54
N GLY A 293 -9.62 5.42 13.39
CA GLY A 293 -9.78 3.99 13.08
C GLY A 293 -8.68 3.08 13.65
N GLY A 294 -7.60 3.65 14.22
CA GLY A 294 -6.50 2.89 14.85
C GLY A 294 -5.39 2.48 13.87
N TYR A 295 -5.45 2.91 12.62
CA TYR A 295 -4.43 2.59 11.61
C TYR A 295 -3.08 3.19 12.00
N LYS A 296 -2.06 2.34 12.13
CA LYS A 296 -0.73 2.74 12.59
C LYS A 296 0.10 3.45 11.54
N PHE A 297 0.77 4.51 11.97
CA PHE A 297 1.81 5.22 11.24
C PHE A 297 3.07 5.29 12.09
N TYR A 298 4.21 5.00 11.49
CA TYR A 298 5.54 5.12 12.07
C TYR A 298 6.28 6.28 11.40
N LEU A 299 6.54 7.32 12.16
CA LEU A 299 7.17 8.56 11.71
C LEU A 299 8.65 8.55 12.11
N GLU A 300 9.56 8.56 11.14
CA GLU A 300 10.99 8.75 11.38
C GLU A 300 11.27 10.26 11.50
N ASP A 301 11.83 10.70 12.64
CA ASP A 301 12.00 12.13 13.04
C ASP A 301 13.23 12.78 12.38
N GLU A 302 13.34 12.60 11.05
CA GLU A 302 14.41 13.13 10.20
C GLU A 302 13.88 14.18 9.20
N GLU A 303 14.78 14.87 8.49
CA GLU A 303 14.39 15.82 7.43
C GLU A 303 13.66 15.11 6.29
N GLN A 304 12.57 15.69 5.77
CA GLN A 304 11.81 15.05 4.70
C GLN A 304 12.65 14.94 3.41
N PRO A 305 12.71 13.75 2.77
CA PRO A 305 13.37 13.59 1.48
C PRO A 305 12.75 14.47 0.38
N LYS A 306 13.48 14.62 -0.73
CA LYS A 306 13.00 15.34 -1.93
C LYS A 306 12.12 14.47 -2.83
N GLN A 307 12.33 13.15 -2.76
CA GLN A 307 11.44 12.12 -3.27
C GLN A 307 10.33 11.81 -2.25
N ASP A 308 9.44 10.87 -2.58
CA ASP A 308 8.38 10.43 -1.68
C ASP A 308 8.92 10.00 -0.29
N PRO A 309 8.43 10.58 0.81
CA PRO A 309 8.80 10.16 2.17
C PRO A 309 8.14 8.86 2.62
N VAL A 310 7.16 8.31 1.90
CA VAL A 310 6.48 7.06 2.29
C VAL A 310 7.36 5.84 1.94
N LEU A 311 7.96 5.24 2.96
CA LEU A 311 8.95 4.18 2.80
C LEU A 311 8.32 2.80 2.57
N LYS A 312 7.30 2.44 3.36
CA LYS A 312 6.70 1.10 3.30
C LYS A 312 5.28 1.01 3.87
N VAL A 313 4.54 0.02 3.36
CA VAL A 313 3.38 -0.61 4.03
C VAL A 313 3.84 -1.88 4.74
N THR A 314 3.35 -2.14 5.95
CA THR A 314 3.65 -3.37 6.71
C THR A 314 2.38 -4.20 6.87
N LEU A 315 2.40 -5.46 6.40
CA LEU A 315 1.30 -6.40 6.49
C LEU A 315 1.67 -7.61 7.37
N GLY A 316 0.68 -8.07 8.14
CA GLY A 316 0.76 -9.25 8.99
C GLY A 316 0.50 -10.53 8.19
N VAL A 317 1.38 -11.53 8.32
CA VAL A 317 1.28 -12.83 7.64
C VAL A 317 1.28 -13.99 8.64
N SER A 318 0.63 -15.12 8.32
CA SER A 318 0.67 -16.33 9.15
C SER A 318 1.91 -17.19 8.86
N ASP A 319 2.34 -17.26 7.60
CA ASP A 319 3.54 -17.97 7.14
C ASP A 319 4.36 -17.05 6.24
N LEU A 320 5.50 -16.58 6.77
CA LEU A 320 6.40 -15.68 6.05
C LEU A 320 6.96 -16.31 4.77
N GLN A 321 7.27 -17.60 4.76
CA GLN A 321 7.90 -18.24 3.61
C GLN A 321 6.89 -18.48 2.48
N LYS A 322 5.66 -18.90 2.83
CA LYS A 322 4.53 -19.01 1.90
C LYS A 322 4.21 -17.67 1.25
N SER A 323 4.11 -16.61 2.04
CA SER A 323 3.76 -15.27 1.53
C SER A 323 4.93 -14.63 0.79
N VAL A 324 6.19 -14.81 1.22
CA VAL A 324 7.37 -14.43 0.41
C VAL A 324 7.37 -15.13 -0.95
N ASN A 325 7.09 -16.44 -1.03
CA ASN A 325 7.03 -17.16 -2.33
C ASN A 325 5.97 -16.58 -3.26
N TYR A 326 4.79 -16.21 -2.74
CA TYR A 326 3.74 -15.57 -3.53
C TYR A 326 4.19 -14.20 -4.06
N TRP A 327 4.67 -13.31 -3.18
CA TRP A 327 5.02 -11.94 -3.53
C TRP A 327 6.30 -11.84 -4.38
N SER A 328 7.28 -12.72 -4.16
CA SER A 328 8.51 -12.86 -4.96
C SER A 328 8.27 -13.64 -6.26
N ASP A 329 7.81 -14.89 -6.16
CA ASP A 329 7.97 -15.84 -7.26
C ASP A 329 6.78 -15.81 -8.22
N LEU A 330 5.60 -15.37 -7.76
CA LEU A 330 4.43 -15.14 -8.62
C LEU A 330 4.30 -13.68 -9.01
N LEU A 331 4.35 -12.76 -8.03
CA LEU A 331 4.18 -11.32 -8.27
C LEU A 331 5.46 -10.55 -8.62
N ARG A 332 6.63 -11.21 -8.64
CA ARG A 332 7.91 -10.67 -9.15
C ARG A 332 8.44 -9.44 -8.41
N MET A 333 8.16 -9.32 -7.12
CA MET A 333 8.85 -8.34 -6.28
C MET A 333 10.29 -8.79 -5.98
N LYS A 334 11.25 -7.87 -6.12
CA LYS A 334 12.61 -8.03 -5.60
C LYS A 334 12.53 -8.08 -4.07
N ILE A 335 13.25 -9.03 -3.47
CA ILE A 335 13.46 -9.08 -2.02
C ILE A 335 14.67 -8.18 -1.68
N TYR A 336 14.48 -7.23 -0.77
CA TYR A 336 15.49 -6.28 -0.30
C TYR A 336 16.11 -6.76 1.01
N GLU A 337 15.30 -7.29 1.92
CA GLU A 337 15.74 -7.78 3.22
C GLU A 337 15.01 -9.08 3.58
N LYS A 338 15.72 -9.98 4.28
CA LYS A 338 15.11 -11.05 5.08
C LYS A 338 15.70 -11.00 6.48
N ASP A 339 14.83 -11.10 7.47
CA ASP A 339 15.16 -11.11 8.89
C ASP A 339 14.43 -12.29 9.53
N GLU A 340 15.08 -13.45 9.47
CA GLU A 340 14.55 -14.73 9.97
C GLU A 340 14.35 -14.68 11.50
N LYS A 341 15.15 -13.88 12.21
CA LYS A 341 15.06 -13.74 13.67
C LYS A 341 13.77 -13.03 14.09
N ASN A 342 13.40 -11.95 13.39
CA ASN A 342 12.18 -11.19 13.66
C ASN A 342 11.00 -11.61 12.75
N GLN A 343 11.16 -12.69 11.98
CA GLN A 343 10.19 -13.22 11.01
C GLN A 343 9.61 -12.12 10.10
N ARG A 344 10.50 -11.42 9.41
CA ARG A 344 10.20 -10.25 8.56
C ARG A 344 10.91 -10.34 7.21
N ALA A 345 10.27 -9.85 6.15
CA ALA A 345 10.88 -9.67 4.83
C ALA A 345 10.45 -8.34 4.21
N LEU A 346 11.35 -7.68 3.49
CA LEU A 346 11.08 -6.42 2.79
C LEU A 346 11.16 -6.67 1.27
N LEU A 347 10.12 -6.27 0.53
CA LEU A 347 9.95 -6.53 -0.90
C LEU A 347 9.55 -5.24 -1.65
N GLY A 348 9.72 -5.22 -2.97
CA GLY A 348 9.22 -4.14 -3.83
C GLY A 348 9.64 -4.28 -5.29
N TYR A 349 9.14 -3.41 -6.16
CA TYR A 349 9.46 -3.45 -7.59
C TYR A 349 10.72 -2.66 -7.97
N ALA A 350 10.95 -1.50 -7.36
CA ALA A 350 12.12 -0.67 -7.62
C ALA A 350 12.67 -0.01 -6.34
N ASP A 351 13.94 0.40 -6.39
CA ASP A 351 14.69 0.90 -5.24
C ASP A 351 14.12 2.22 -4.70
N ASP A 352 13.49 3.01 -5.56
CA ASP A 352 12.88 4.33 -5.32
C ASP A 352 11.39 4.31 -4.90
N GLN A 353 10.70 3.18 -5.06
CA GLN A 353 9.27 3.05 -4.71
C GLN A 353 9.04 2.70 -3.22
N CYS A 354 7.84 3.02 -2.71
CA CYS A 354 7.33 2.45 -1.45
C CYS A 354 7.40 0.91 -1.47
N LYS A 355 7.88 0.32 -0.37
CA LYS A 355 8.12 -1.12 -0.22
C LYS A 355 6.96 -1.82 0.48
N LEU A 356 6.86 -3.14 0.31
CA LEU A 356 5.99 -4.02 1.09
C LEU A 356 6.83 -4.77 2.13
N GLU A 357 6.53 -4.58 3.40
CA GLU A 357 7.08 -5.39 4.48
C GLU A 357 6.08 -6.45 4.93
N LEU A 358 6.47 -7.71 4.83
CA LEU A 358 5.72 -8.85 5.38
C LEU A 358 6.32 -9.19 6.75
N LYS A 359 5.47 -9.36 7.76
CA LYS A 359 5.91 -9.70 9.13
C LYS A 359 4.97 -10.73 9.74
N ALA A 360 5.53 -11.80 10.31
CA ALA A 360 4.72 -12.84 10.92
C ALA A 360 3.97 -12.34 12.16
N VAL A 361 2.67 -12.63 12.27
CA VAL A 361 1.84 -12.28 13.44
C VAL A 361 1.82 -13.37 14.52
N GLY A 362 2.45 -14.52 14.27
CA GLY A 362 2.52 -15.63 15.23
C GLY A 362 1.23 -16.45 15.35
N GLY A 363 0.32 -16.33 14.38
CA GLY A 363 -0.98 -17.00 14.36
C GLY A 363 -1.73 -16.72 13.06
N ALA A 364 -3.05 -16.90 13.08
CA ALA A 364 -3.90 -16.53 11.95
C ALA A 364 -3.99 -15.01 11.77
N VAL A 365 -4.18 -14.59 10.52
CA VAL A 365 -4.51 -13.20 10.16
C VAL A 365 -6.02 -13.00 10.33
N ASP A 366 -6.40 -12.00 11.13
CA ASP A 366 -7.76 -11.48 11.23
C ASP A 366 -7.78 -10.13 10.50
N HIS A 367 -8.59 -10.05 9.45
CA HIS A 367 -8.78 -8.85 8.63
C HIS A 367 -9.74 -7.82 9.27
N GLY A 368 -10.46 -8.19 10.33
CA GLY A 368 -11.51 -7.33 10.85
C GLY A 368 -12.57 -7.03 9.80
N THR A 369 -13.04 -5.80 9.78
CA THR A 369 -13.80 -5.18 8.66
C THR A 369 -13.10 -3.94 8.12
N ALA A 370 -12.14 -3.40 8.87
CA ALA A 370 -11.30 -2.27 8.50
C ALA A 370 -10.21 -2.60 7.45
N PHE A 371 -10.07 -3.87 7.05
CA PHE A 371 -9.09 -4.34 6.07
C PHE A 371 -8.98 -3.42 4.85
N GLY A 372 -7.75 -3.16 4.44
CA GLY A 372 -7.45 -2.37 3.27
C GLY A 372 -7.23 -3.21 2.02
N ARG A 373 -6.73 -2.53 0.98
CA ARG A 373 -6.27 -3.13 -0.28
C ARG A 373 -5.00 -2.39 -0.70
N ILE A 374 -3.96 -3.11 -1.10
CA ILE A 374 -2.76 -2.49 -1.68
C ILE A 374 -2.85 -2.52 -3.21
N ALA A 375 -2.49 -1.40 -3.86
CA ALA A 375 -2.61 -1.25 -5.30
C ALA A 375 -1.27 -1.08 -5.99
N PHE A 376 -1.14 -1.75 -7.14
CA PHE A 376 -0.01 -1.67 -8.05
C PHE A 376 -0.50 -1.42 -9.47
N SER A 377 0.23 -0.64 -10.26
CA SER A 377 0.04 -0.65 -11.70
C SER A 377 0.97 -1.63 -12.39
N CYS A 378 0.54 -2.08 -13.57
CA CYS A 378 1.37 -2.72 -14.58
C CYS A 378 0.96 -2.21 -15.96
N ALA A 379 1.73 -2.48 -17.01
CA ALA A 379 1.22 -2.28 -18.38
C ALA A 379 -0.08 -3.06 -18.58
N LYS A 380 -1.08 -2.47 -19.25
CA LYS A 380 -2.43 -3.05 -19.40
C LYS A 380 -2.42 -4.49 -19.92
N GLU A 381 -1.54 -4.80 -20.85
CA GLU A 381 -1.40 -6.11 -21.50
C GLU A 381 -0.84 -7.19 -20.54
N GLU A 382 -0.34 -6.82 -19.36
CA GLU A 382 0.06 -7.77 -18.31
C GLU A 382 -1.14 -8.25 -17.46
N LEU A 383 -2.25 -7.51 -17.39
CA LEU A 383 -3.40 -7.89 -16.54
C LEU A 383 -3.97 -9.29 -16.88
N PRO A 384 -4.20 -9.66 -18.15
CA PRO A 384 -4.66 -11.01 -18.48
C PRO A 384 -3.61 -12.10 -18.15
N LYS A 385 -2.31 -11.74 -18.20
CA LYS A 385 -1.20 -12.65 -17.88
C LYS A 385 -1.12 -12.91 -16.37
N ILE A 386 -1.36 -11.88 -15.54
CA ILE A 386 -1.47 -12.00 -14.08
C ILE A 386 -2.66 -12.90 -13.72
N GLU A 387 -3.84 -12.68 -14.32
CA GLU A 387 -5.01 -13.53 -14.07
C GLU A 387 -4.76 -14.99 -14.51
N ALA A 388 -4.16 -15.21 -15.69
CA ALA A 388 -3.81 -16.54 -16.19
C ALA A 388 -2.77 -17.25 -15.30
N LEU A 389 -1.78 -16.54 -14.78
CA LEU A 389 -0.80 -17.06 -13.82
C LEU A 389 -1.50 -17.48 -12.52
N MET A 390 -2.36 -16.62 -11.95
CA MET A 390 -3.05 -16.92 -10.70
C MET A 390 -4.01 -18.12 -10.85
N LYS A 391 -4.67 -18.27 -12.02
CA LYS A 391 -5.43 -19.48 -12.36
C LYS A 391 -4.53 -20.73 -12.45
N LYS A 392 -3.37 -20.63 -13.11
CA LYS A 392 -2.42 -21.74 -13.27
C LYS A 392 -1.87 -22.24 -11.93
N GLU A 393 -1.46 -21.33 -11.05
CA GLU A 393 -0.88 -21.67 -9.75
C GLU A 393 -1.95 -21.84 -8.64
N ASN A 394 -3.24 -21.96 -9.01
CA ASN A 394 -4.38 -22.16 -8.11
C ASN A 394 -4.49 -21.12 -6.96
N GLN A 395 -4.20 -19.86 -7.27
CA GLN A 395 -4.26 -18.73 -6.34
C GLN A 395 -5.62 -18.03 -6.38
N LYS A 396 -5.95 -17.28 -5.31
CA LYS A 396 -7.25 -16.65 -5.16
C LYS A 396 -7.35 -15.35 -5.99
N ILE A 397 -8.20 -15.38 -6.99
CA ILE A 397 -8.75 -14.18 -7.63
C ILE A 397 -10.05 -13.80 -6.90
N LEU A 398 -10.17 -12.53 -6.53
CA LEU A 398 -11.39 -11.93 -5.95
C LEU A 398 -12.26 -11.30 -7.04
N THR A 399 -11.66 -10.65 -8.02
CA THR A 399 -12.34 -10.06 -9.18
C THR A 399 -11.49 -10.29 -10.43
N PRO A 400 -11.98 -11.07 -11.41
CA PRO A 400 -11.36 -11.19 -12.73
C PRO A 400 -11.28 -9.83 -13.45
N LEU A 401 -10.58 -9.80 -14.58
CA LEU A 401 -10.36 -8.60 -15.39
C LEU A 401 -11.66 -7.85 -15.69
N VAL A 402 -11.79 -6.66 -15.09
CA VAL A 402 -13.01 -5.83 -15.18
C VAL A 402 -12.65 -4.38 -15.48
N SER A 403 -13.47 -3.72 -16.30
CA SER A 403 -13.40 -2.28 -16.52
C SER A 403 -14.15 -1.52 -15.42
N LEU A 404 -13.52 -0.51 -14.84
CA LEU A 404 -14.09 0.36 -13.81
C LEU A 404 -14.15 1.81 -14.29
N ASP A 405 -15.35 2.36 -14.26
CA ASP A 405 -15.65 3.73 -14.66
C ASP A 405 -15.56 4.66 -13.44
N THR A 406 -15.05 5.87 -13.62
CA THR A 406 -15.10 6.94 -12.60
C THR A 406 -15.76 8.17 -13.23
N PRO A 407 -16.78 8.79 -12.62
CA PRO A 407 -17.53 9.89 -13.23
C PRO A 407 -16.62 11.02 -13.75
N GLY A 408 -16.71 11.30 -15.05
CA GLY A 408 -15.91 12.35 -15.71
C GLY A 408 -14.42 12.06 -15.89
N LYS A 409 -13.93 10.84 -15.58
CA LYS A 409 -12.52 10.44 -15.68
C LYS A 409 -12.34 9.19 -16.55
N ALA A 410 -11.10 8.77 -16.76
CA ALA A 410 -10.78 7.61 -17.59
C ALA A 410 -11.30 6.30 -16.96
N THR A 411 -11.91 5.44 -17.79
CA THR A 411 -12.20 4.04 -17.44
C THR A 411 -10.89 3.25 -17.36
N VAL A 412 -10.61 2.64 -16.21
CA VAL A 412 -9.44 1.78 -15.99
C VAL A 412 -9.81 0.31 -16.07
N GLN A 413 -8.83 -0.58 -16.24
CA GLN A 413 -9.03 -2.02 -16.12
C GLN A 413 -8.24 -2.57 -14.94
N VAL A 414 -8.86 -3.45 -14.14
CA VAL A 414 -8.25 -4.04 -12.95
C VAL A 414 -8.43 -5.55 -12.88
N VAL A 415 -7.52 -6.21 -12.15
CA VAL A 415 -7.69 -7.56 -11.59
C VAL A 415 -7.49 -7.45 -10.08
N ILE A 416 -8.40 -8.02 -9.29
CA ILE A 416 -8.28 -8.05 -7.82
C ILE A 416 -7.94 -9.47 -7.36
N LEU A 417 -6.86 -9.61 -6.60
CA LEU A 417 -6.37 -10.87 -6.03
C LEU A 417 -6.54 -10.87 -4.51
N ALA A 418 -6.46 -12.05 -3.91
CA ALA A 418 -6.06 -12.21 -2.51
C ALA A 418 -4.72 -12.96 -2.44
N ASP A 419 -3.90 -12.58 -1.47
CA ASP A 419 -2.63 -13.23 -1.17
C ASP A 419 -2.83 -14.52 -0.32
N PRO A 420 -1.76 -15.25 0.07
CA PRO A 420 -1.89 -16.52 0.80
C PRO A 420 -2.46 -16.42 2.21
N ASP A 421 -2.57 -15.22 2.78
CA ASP A 421 -3.18 -14.93 4.09
C ASP A 421 -4.59 -14.32 3.93
N GLY A 422 -4.82 -13.59 2.84
CA GLY A 422 -6.13 -13.01 2.49
C GLY A 422 -6.07 -11.54 2.05
N HIS A 423 -4.88 -10.91 2.08
CA HIS A 423 -4.72 -9.48 1.77
C HIS A 423 -5.17 -9.16 0.35
N GLU A 424 -6.04 -8.15 0.20
CA GLU A 424 -6.53 -7.75 -1.12
C GLU A 424 -5.46 -6.97 -1.91
N ILE A 425 -5.28 -7.34 -3.18
CA ILE A 425 -4.32 -6.72 -4.09
C ILE A 425 -5.04 -6.24 -5.34
N CYS A 426 -4.89 -4.97 -5.69
CA CYS A 426 -5.31 -4.44 -6.99
C CYS A 426 -4.11 -4.40 -7.96
N PHE A 427 -4.26 -5.00 -9.14
CA PHE A 427 -3.44 -4.65 -10.31
C PHE A 427 -4.28 -3.83 -11.29
N VAL A 428 -3.78 -2.67 -11.73
CA VAL A 428 -4.43 -1.76 -12.69
C VAL A 428 -3.53 -1.46 -13.90
N GLY A 429 -4.12 -1.21 -15.07
CA GLY A 429 -3.37 -0.74 -16.25
C GLY A 429 -2.83 0.69 -16.03
N ASP A 430 -1.50 0.85 -16.01
CA ASP A 430 -0.82 2.12 -15.68
C ASP A 430 -1.21 3.25 -16.64
N GLU A 431 -1.41 2.95 -17.93
CA GLU A 431 -1.69 3.92 -18.99
C GLU A 431 -3.00 4.68 -18.71
N ALA A 432 -4.07 3.94 -18.44
CA ALA A 432 -5.37 4.52 -18.07
C ALA A 432 -5.38 5.03 -16.62
N PHE A 433 -4.60 4.42 -15.73
CA PHE A 433 -4.48 4.89 -14.35
C PHE A 433 -3.90 6.31 -14.30
N ARG A 434 -2.86 6.63 -15.09
CA ARG A 434 -2.29 7.99 -15.15
C ARG A 434 -3.27 9.05 -15.67
N ASP A 435 -4.21 8.67 -16.54
CA ASP A 435 -5.28 9.59 -16.95
C ASP A 435 -6.34 9.79 -15.85
N LEU A 436 -6.64 8.76 -15.05
CA LEU A 436 -7.52 8.81 -13.89
C LEU A 436 -6.91 9.57 -12.71
N SER A 437 -5.62 9.36 -12.44
CA SER A 437 -4.90 9.77 -11.23
C SER A 437 -4.28 11.17 -11.32
N LYS A 438 -4.78 12.01 -12.22
CA LYS A 438 -4.33 13.41 -12.34
C LYS A 438 -4.76 14.19 -11.11
N VAL A 439 -3.81 14.93 -10.54
CA VAL A 439 -4.05 15.82 -9.39
C VAL A 439 -5.04 16.91 -9.80
N ASP A 440 -6.14 17.02 -9.07
CA ASP A 440 -7.12 18.09 -9.21
C ASP A 440 -6.66 19.29 -8.35
N PRO A 441 -6.41 20.47 -8.94
CA PRO A 441 -6.06 21.68 -8.19
C PRO A 441 -7.12 22.11 -7.16
N ASN A 442 -8.34 21.58 -7.26
CA ASN A 442 -9.46 21.83 -6.35
C ASN A 442 -9.66 20.72 -5.32
N GLY A 443 -8.80 19.68 -5.28
CA GLY A 443 -9.01 18.47 -4.45
C GLY A 443 -9.36 18.76 -2.99
N ASP A 444 -8.60 19.65 -2.34
CA ASP A 444 -8.86 20.11 -0.97
C ASP A 444 -10.26 20.77 -0.84
N LYS A 445 -10.63 21.62 -1.80
CA LYS A 445 -11.95 22.29 -1.82
C LYS A 445 -13.09 21.30 -2.05
N LEU A 446 -12.92 20.32 -2.93
CA LEU A 446 -13.92 19.29 -3.22
C LEU A 446 -14.22 18.45 -1.98
N LEU A 447 -13.19 18.06 -1.22
CA LEU A 447 -13.37 17.38 0.06
C LEU A 447 -14.06 18.28 1.10
N ASP A 448 -13.62 19.54 1.25
CA ASP A 448 -14.19 20.47 2.23
C ASP A 448 -15.67 20.80 1.90
N ASP A 449 -16.02 20.98 0.62
CA ASP A 449 -17.40 21.12 0.13
C ASP A 449 -18.23 19.87 0.45
N ALA A 450 -17.71 18.67 0.17
CA ALA A 450 -18.40 17.41 0.39
C ALA A 450 -18.63 17.10 1.88
N MET A 451 -17.67 17.48 2.75
CA MET A 451 -17.85 17.42 4.21
C MET A 451 -18.88 18.45 4.70
N ALA A 452 -18.95 19.64 4.11
CA ALA A 452 -19.95 20.65 4.46
C ALA A 452 -21.38 20.29 3.99
N ALA A 453 -21.50 19.53 2.89
CA ALA A 453 -22.77 19.01 2.38
C ALA A 453 -23.27 17.76 3.15
N ASP A 454 -22.38 17.03 3.82
CA ASP A 454 -22.68 15.79 4.53
C ASP A 454 -23.48 16.03 5.82
N ASN A 455 -24.79 15.87 5.71
CA ASN A 455 -25.72 15.97 6.83
C ASN A 455 -25.93 14.63 7.57
N SER A 456 -25.12 13.59 7.33
CA SER A 456 -25.35 12.25 7.88
C SER A 456 -25.32 12.23 9.41
N ASP A 457 -24.29 12.79 10.06
CA ASP A 457 -24.19 12.79 11.52
C ASP A 457 -25.33 13.56 12.19
N LYS A 458 -25.76 14.67 11.57
CA LYS A 458 -26.97 15.40 11.98
C LYS A 458 -28.22 14.54 11.87
N TRP A 459 -28.43 13.88 10.74
CA TRP A 459 -29.59 13.00 10.51
C TRP A 459 -29.63 11.85 11.53
N PHE A 460 -28.49 11.18 11.77
CA PHE A 460 -28.39 10.11 12.76
C PHE A 460 -28.71 10.63 14.17
N ALA A 461 -28.16 11.78 14.57
CA ALA A 461 -28.44 12.41 15.87
C ALA A 461 -29.92 12.81 16.04
N GLU A 462 -30.53 13.45 15.04
CA GLU A 462 -31.95 13.83 15.06
C GLU A 462 -32.88 12.61 15.19
N HIS A 463 -32.54 11.49 14.55
CA HIS A 463 -33.27 10.23 14.66
C HIS A 463 -32.88 9.38 15.88
N LYS A 464 -31.98 9.87 16.75
CA LYS A 464 -31.44 9.15 17.93
C LYS A 464 -30.80 7.80 17.60
N ARG A 465 -30.23 7.68 16.39
CA ARG A 465 -29.50 6.50 15.91
C ARG A 465 -27.99 6.79 15.92
N LYS A 466 -27.17 5.74 15.92
CA LYS A 466 -25.75 5.83 15.55
C LYS A 466 -25.56 5.36 14.11
N LYS A 467 -24.51 5.87 13.45
CA LYS A 467 -23.93 5.24 12.25
C LYS A 467 -23.59 3.78 12.57
N ALA A 468 -23.59 2.92 11.55
CA ALA A 468 -23.26 1.52 11.73
C ALA A 468 -21.79 1.34 12.17
N SER A 469 -21.56 0.35 13.03
CA SER A 469 -20.24 -0.26 13.23
C SER A 469 -20.23 -1.52 12.38
N ALA A 470 -19.23 -1.67 11.51
CA ALA A 470 -19.15 -2.75 10.52
C ALA A 470 -18.36 -3.96 11.04
#